data_AF-A0A1H4DKE7-F1
#
_entry.id   AF-A0A1H4DKE7-F1
#
_cell.length_a   1.000
_cell.length_b   1.000
_cell.length_c   1.000
_cell.angle_alpha   90.00
_cell.angle_beta   90.00
_cell.angle_gamma   90.00
#
_symmetry.space_group_name_H-M   'P 1'
#
loop_
_entity.id
_entity.type
_entity.pdbx_description
1 polymer ?
#
loop_
_entity_poly.entity_id
_entity_poly.type
_entity_poly.pdbx_seq_one_letter_code
_entity_poly.pdbx_strand_id
1 'polypeptide(L)'
;MKMKLNSRKSLSILLLFVAQWVSAQQVTLSNNLLYDAWLTPNLRMGVRLSPHWSVGLTAGYRPWPTDDQTSKKWKHLLLAPDVRYWTDSVNVHHFFGVNLIYSHYNVADVKFPFGLWKSVRDERRQGDLGAIGAYYGYSWPLGRYWNLEAHIGAALGYTKFDRYECGHCGTKLGTKHKIFVLPQAGVSIVFNIPGRPRKVEEPVVAEPAVENLVPVVQQPFIPALTPVPDFKGRAGQLQQDNPVVQHISAYRPYDRTRILRKEKDALFVHFDQGKSQLNANYRDNQRVMDRIVDITRQIMSDSASSVQKIQLIGLASIEGGPAVNERIAQNRALSLQKYIQQNISVPDTLFETVGGGEAWSEFRDLLNDMAPEHAQLSKAVEIIDQETDDKVRERRIKQLDKGRTWTYIKEHVLKDLRNSGYIRIYFDYVPDRAAATINEASELLTTDCGDCHREALRLLQTVRNDERAQNALAVALWLTGQKDEALSTFRRAAANGNADAIKNLKQLTENQK
;
A
#
# COMPACT_ATOMS: atom_id res chain seq x y z
N MET A 1 29.54 16.20 50.42
CA MET A 1 30.58 15.92 49.41
C MET A 1 29.91 15.87 48.03
N LYS A 2 30.02 16.95 47.23
CA LYS A 2 29.34 17.07 45.92
C LYS A 2 30.18 16.39 44.84
N MET A 3 29.73 15.26 44.32
CA MET A 3 30.36 14.60 43.17
C MET A 3 30.07 15.42 41.89
N LYS A 4 31.07 16.15 41.40
CA LYS A 4 31.04 16.78 40.07
C LYS A 4 31.19 15.67 39.02
N LEU A 5 30.08 15.20 38.46
CA LEU A 5 30.11 14.36 37.27
C LEU A 5 30.47 15.24 36.06
N ASN A 6 31.61 14.94 35.45
CA ASN A 6 32.15 15.66 34.29
C ASN A 6 31.33 15.28 33.05
N SER A 7 30.45 16.16 32.57
CA SER A 7 29.42 15.84 31.56
C SER A 7 29.98 15.32 30.22
N ARG A 8 31.24 15.66 29.90
CA ARG A 8 31.94 15.13 28.71
C ARG A 8 32.30 13.65 28.82
N LYS A 9 32.57 13.13 30.03
CA LYS A 9 32.91 11.70 30.22
C LYS A 9 31.66 10.83 30.27
N SER A 10 30.56 11.33 30.83
CA SER A 10 29.28 10.62 30.87
C SER A 10 28.63 10.49 29.48
N LEU A 11 28.77 11.49 28.61
CA LEU A 11 28.28 11.41 27.23
C LEU A 11 29.06 10.38 26.40
N SER A 12 30.39 10.30 26.56
CA SER A 12 31.23 9.31 25.88
C SER A 12 30.97 7.89 26.37
N ILE A 13 30.71 7.69 27.67
CA ILE A 13 30.37 6.37 28.23
C ILE A 13 28.98 5.92 27.75
N LEU A 14 28.02 6.84 27.62
CA LEU A 14 26.68 6.52 27.09
C LEU A 14 26.73 6.21 25.57
N LEU A 15 27.52 6.95 24.80
CA LEU A 15 27.75 6.68 23.37
C LEU A 15 28.50 5.35 23.14
N LEU A 16 29.44 5.00 24.03
CA LEU A 16 30.12 3.70 24.01
C LEU A 16 29.18 2.54 24.40
N PHE A 17 28.26 2.74 25.35
CA PHE A 17 27.25 1.73 25.72
C PHE A 17 26.21 1.50 24.60
N VAL A 18 25.77 2.56 23.91
CA VAL A 18 24.87 2.41 22.75
C VAL A 18 25.58 1.72 21.59
N ALA A 19 26.86 2.02 21.35
CA ALA A 19 27.62 1.39 20.26
C ALA A 19 27.83 -0.13 20.42
N GLN A 20 27.81 -0.67 21.66
CA GLN A 20 27.95 -2.11 21.90
C GLN A 20 26.67 -2.93 21.64
N TRP A 21 25.54 -2.28 21.34
CA TRP A 21 24.24 -2.93 21.07
C TRP A 21 23.79 -2.85 19.59
N VAL A 22 24.62 -2.35 18.67
CA VAL A 22 24.24 -2.03 17.27
C VAL A 22 24.71 -3.08 16.24
N SER A 23 25.18 -4.25 16.67
CA SER A 23 25.92 -5.16 15.78
C SER A 23 25.11 -6.02 14.79
N ALA A 24 23.81 -5.80 14.57
CA ALA A 24 23.03 -6.64 13.63
C ALA A 24 21.82 -5.99 12.94
N GLN A 25 21.62 -4.68 13.05
CA GLN A 25 20.36 -4.06 12.64
C GLN A 25 20.48 -3.36 11.28
N GLN A 26 19.48 -3.55 10.41
CA GLN A 26 19.35 -2.81 9.15
C GLN A 26 19.18 -1.33 9.46
N VAL A 27 20.05 -0.49 8.88
CA VAL A 27 20.06 0.96 9.07
C VAL A 27 19.38 1.61 7.87
N THR A 28 18.55 2.61 8.10
CA THR A 28 17.93 3.41 7.06
C THR A 28 18.37 4.85 7.16
N LEU A 29 18.67 5.45 6.02
CA LEU A 29 18.92 6.88 5.89
C LEU A 29 17.82 7.47 5.02
N SER A 30 17.17 8.54 5.45
CA SER A 30 16.08 9.16 4.70
C SER A 30 16.25 10.67 4.65
N ASN A 31 15.87 11.29 3.53
CA ASN A 31 15.87 12.73 3.35
C ASN A 31 14.49 13.17 2.82
N ASN A 32 13.79 14.05 3.56
CA ASN A 32 12.47 14.56 3.21
C ASN A 32 12.57 15.78 2.28
N LEU A 33 12.18 15.59 1.02
CA LEU A 33 12.25 16.60 -0.03
C LEU A 33 11.29 17.78 0.22
N LEU A 34 10.19 17.59 0.96
CA LEU A 34 9.28 18.69 1.30
C LEU A 34 9.92 19.67 2.31
N TYR A 35 10.75 19.17 3.22
CA TYR A 35 11.51 20.00 4.15
C TYR A 35 12.61 20.77 3.40
N ASP A 36 13.24 20.15 2.40
CA ASP A 36 14.23 20.82 1.54
C ASP A 36 13.61 21.93 0.69
N ALA A 37 12.39 21.70 0.16
CA ALA A 37 11.61 22.74 -0.51
C ALA A 37 11.30 23.93 0.43
N TRP A 38 11.25 23.67 1.74
CA TRP A 38 11.18 24.67 2.79
C TRP A 38 12.57 25.00 3.37
N LEU A 39 13.64 24.90 2.58
CA LEU A 39 15.01 25.28 2.92
C LEU A 39 15.53 24.68 4.24
N THR A 40 15.05 23.49 4.59
CA THR A 40 15.40 22.78 5.81
C THR A 40 16.05 21.45 5.44
N PRO A 41 17.36 21.44 5.15
CA PRO A 41 18.12 20.21 5.02
C PRO A 41 17.88 19.32 6.23
N ASN A 42 17.57 18.06 5.97
CA ASN A 42 17.17 17.14 7.01
C ASN A 42 17.68 15.73 6.71
N LEU A 43 17.95 14.98 7.77
CA LEU A 43 18.35 13.59 7.65
C LEU A 43 17.65 12.82 8.76
N ARG A 44 16.99 11.73 8.37
CA ARG A 44 16.51 10.73 9.30
C ARG A 44 17.41 9.51 9.26
N MET A 45 17.84 9.07 10.43
CA MET A 45 18.51 7.78 10.60
C MET A 45 17.57 6.85 11.36
N GLY A 46 17.29 5.68 10.80
CA GLY A 46 16.43 4.66 11.39
C GLY A 46 17.17 3.35 11.60
N VAL A 47 16.72 2.58 12.59
CA VAL A 47 17.17 1.22 12.86
C VAL A 47 15.96 0.30 12.97
N ARG A 48 16.07 -0.87 12.35
CA ARG A 48 15.09 -1.95 12.48
C ARG A 48 15.25 -2.64 13.84
N LEU A 49 14.17 -2.69 14.62
CA LEU A 49 14.14 -3.40 15.91
C LEU A 49 13.60 -4.83 15.77
N SER A 50 12.58 -5.01 14.93
CA SER A 50 11.93 -6.32 14.67
C SER A 50 11.39 -6.37 13.24
N PRO A 51 10.71 -7.45 12.80
CA PRO A 51 10.12 -7.49 11.46
C PRO A 51 9.14 -6.36 11.14
N HIS A 52 8.37 -5.89 12.14
CA HIS A 52 7.32 -4.88 11.96
C HIS A 52 7.62 -3.55 12.65
N TRP A 53 8.72 -3.42 13.39
CA TRP A 53 9.01 -2.22 14.18
C TRP A 53 10.36 -1.61 13.82
N SER A 54 10.38 -0.29 13.68
CA SER A 54 11.60 0.50 13.51
C SER A 54 11.54 1.75 14.39
N VAL A 55 12.70 2.20 14.84
CA VAL A 55 12.85 3.50 15.50
C VAL A 55 13.80 4.37 14.70
N GLY A 56 13.63 5.68 14.78
CA GLY A 56 14.52 6.60 14.08
C GLY A 56 14.58 7.96 14.74
N LEU A 57 15.52 8.76 14.26
CA LEU A 57 15.70 10.14 14.63
C LEU A 57 15.82 10.98 13.36
N THR A 58 14.92 11.94 13.21
CA THR A 58 15.04 12.99 12.19
C THR A 58 15.72 14.21 12.79
N ALA A 59 16.81 14.65 12.19
CA ALA A 59 17.45 15.91 12.49
C ALA A 59 17.32 16.85 11.28
N GLY A 60 16.83 18.06 11.50
CA GLY A 60 16.75 19.11 10.50
C GLY A 60 17.49 20.34 10.97
N TYR A 61 18.24 20.98 10.09
CA TYR A 61 18.99 22.17 10.46
C TYR A 61 19.01 23.17 9.34
N ARG A 62 18.53 24.38 9.65
CA ARG A 62 18.74 25.54 8.78
C ARG A 62 19.78 26.48 9.41
N PRO A 63 20.98 26.60 8.82
CA PRO A 63 22.09 27.33 9.42
C PRO A 63 21.84 28.82 9.58
N TRP A 64 22.57 29.41 10.54
CA TRP A 64 22.75 30.86 10.64
C TRP A 64 23.42 31.37 9.36
N PRO A 65 22.88 32.39 8.67
CA PRO A 65 23.70 33.17 7.75
C PRO A 65 24.78 33.89 8.56
N THR A 66 25.95 34.07 7.95
CA THR A 66 27.08 34.86 8.46
C THR A 66 26.79 36.36 8.52
N ASP A 67 25.71 36.82 7.87
CA ASP A 67 25.31 38.23 7.85
C ASP A 67 24.12 38.49 8.78
N ASP A 68 24.41 39.10 9.93
CA ASP A 68 23.41 39.49 10.91
C ASP A 68 22.66 40.79 10.56
N GLN A 69 23.00 41.47 9.45
CA GLN A 69 22.35 42.71 9.02
C GLN A 69 20.99 42.51 8.31
N THR A 70 20.65 41.29 7.93
CA THR A 70 19.38 40.98 7.26
C THR A 70 18.23 40.77 8.28
N SER A 71 17.13 41.52 8.11
CA SER A 71 15.94 41.47 8.98
C SER A 71 15.17 40.14 8.89
N LYS A 72 15.25 39.44 7.76
CA LYS A 72 14.59 38.15 7.56
C LYS A 72 15.37 37.05 8.29
N LYS A 73 14.76 36.48 9.33
CA LYS A 73 15.35 35.37 10.10
C LYS A 73 14.47 34.14 9.92
N TRP A 74 15.07 33.02 9.56
CA TRP A 74 14.38 31.74 9.56
C TRP A 74 15.42 30.67 9.88
N LYS A 75 15.65 30.49 11.18
CA LYS A 75 16.67 29.60 11.74
C LYS A 75 15.97 28.59 12.63
N HIS A 76 16.35 27.34 12.54
CA HIS A 76 15.90 26.34 13.50
C HIS A 76 16.79 25.10 13.50
N LEU A 77 16.81 24.47 14.67
CA LEU A 77 17.19 23.08 14.85
C LEU A 77 15.90 22.30 15.08
N LEU A 78 15.74 21.17 14.38
CA LEU A 78 14.64 20.23 14.51
C LEU A 78 15.21 18.89 14.93
N LEU A 79 14.67 18.30 15.98
CA LEU A 79 14.92 16.93 16.39
C LEU A 79 13.58 16.22 16.54
N ALA A 80 13.40 15.10 15.86
CA ALA A 80 12.18 14.33 15.92
C ALA A 80 12.47 12.83 15.99
N PRO A 81 12.65 12.24 17.20
CA PRO A 81 12.62 10.80 17.35
C PRO A 81 11.23 10.26 17.02
N ASP A 82 11.21 9.11 16.35
CA ASP A 82 10.00 8.45 15.90
C ASP A 82 10.07 6.93 16.05
N VAL A 83 8.92 6.33 16.31
CA VAL A 83 8.69 4.89 16.28
C VAL A 83 7.69 4.63 15.15
N ARG A 84 7.97 3.63 14.32
CA ARG A 84 7.09 3.21 13.23
C ARG A 84 6.73 1.74 13.35
N TYR A 85 5.46 1.45 13.17
CA TYR A 85 4.90 0.11 12.96
C TYR A 85 4.61 -0.08 11.47
N TRP A 86 5.05 -1.21 10.92
CA TRP A 86 4.90 -1.59 9.52
C TRP A 86 3.93 -2.78 9.42
N THR A 87 2.97 -2.73 8.51
CA THR A 87 1.98 -3.82 8.36
C THR A 87 2.62 -5.09 7.83
N ASP A 88 3.61 -4.94 6.95
CA ASP A 88 4.26 -6.06 6.25
C ASP A 88 5.65 -6.32 6.84
N SER A 89 6.66 -5.59 6.38
CA SER A 89 7.99 -5.60 6.97
C SER A 89 8.58 -4.21 6.95
N VAL A 90 9.59 -3.96 7.79
CA VAL A 90 10.25 -2.64 7.85
C VAL A 90 10.67 -2.18 6.44
N ASN A 91 10.23 -0.99 6.07
CA ASN A 91 10.41 -0.33 4.77
C ASN A 91 9.52 -0.85 3.63
N VAL A 92 8.50 -1.66 3.89
CA VAL A 92 7.62 -2.21 2.85
C VAL A 92 6.18 -1.72 3.04
N HIS A 93 5.65 -1.06 2.02
CA HIS A 93 4.27 -0.56 1.94
C HIS A 93 3.86 0.31 3.15
N HIS A 94 2.83 -0.10 3.90
CA HIS A 94 2.15 0.75 4.86
C HIS A 94 2.89 0.82 6.20
N PHE A 95 2.96 2.04 6.75
CA PHE A 95 3.41 2.25 8.12
C PHE A 95 2.60 3.30 8.86
N PHE A 96 2.53 3.11 10.18
CA PHE A 96 1.97 4.05 11.14
C PHE A 96 3.09 4.50 12.06
N GLY A 97 3.24 5.80 12.25
CA GLY A 97 4.31 6.36 13.07
C GLY A 97 3.80 7.30 14.14
N VAL A 98 4.51 7.32 15.26
CA VAL A 98 4.37 8.30 16.34
C VAL A 98 5.71 8.99 16.53
N ASN A 99 5.71 10.32 16.65
CA ASN A 99 6.92 11.09 16.90
C ASN A 99 6.77 12.11 18.02
N LEU A 100 7.91 12.41 18.63
CA LEU A 100 8.07 13.58 19.49
C LEU A 100 8.90 14.59 18.71
N ILE A 101 8.45 15.82 18.59
CA ILE A 101 9.14 16.88 17.85
C ILE A 101 9.63 17.91 18.86
N TYR A 102 10.92 18.22 18.81
CA TYR A 102 11.52 19.37 19.44
C TYR A 102 12.09 20.31 18.39
N SER A 103 11.81 21.60 18.50
CA SER A 103 12.46 22.60 17.66
C SER A 103 12.82 23.85 18.44
N HIS A 104 14.09 24.23 18.38
CA HIS A 104 14.53 25.57 18.78
C HIS A 104 14.55 26.44 17.54
N TYR A 105 13.83 27.56 17.56
CA TYR A 105 13.62 28.38 16.38
C TYR A 105 13.82 29.87 16.64
N ASN A 106 14.21 30.59 15.57
CA ASN A 106 14.27 32.04 15.52
C ASN A 106 13.74 32.49 14.14
N VAL A 107 12.55 33.08 14.13
CA VAL A 107 11.81 33.45 12.92
C VAL A 107 11.40 34.92 12.94
N ALA A 108 11.62 35.61 11.83
CA ALA A 108 11.21 37.00 11.56
C ALA A 108 10.96 37.14 10.05
N ASP A 109 9.88 37.84 9.69
CA ASP A 109 9.49 38.09 8.29
C ASP A 109 9.34 36.81 7.42
N VAL A 110 8.65 35.81 7.97
CA VAL A 110 8.29 34.56 7.28
C VAL A 110 6.77 34.43 7.16
N LYS A 111 6.30 34.14 5.93
CA LYS A 111 4.91 33.79 5.65
C LYS A 111 4.75 32.28 5.75
N PHE A 112 4.01 31.80 6.74
CA PHE A 112 3.71 30.38 6.89
C PHE A 112 2.57 29.95 5.94
N PRO A 113 2.62 28.73 5.38
CA PRO A 113 1.54 28.19 4.56
C PRO A 113 0.26 27.95 5.39
N PHE A 114 -0.89 27.93 4.71
CA PHE A 114 -2.21 27.63 5.30
C PHE A 114 -2.69 28.58 6.42
N GLY A 115 -2.09 29.77 6.57
CA GLY A 115 -2.57 30.76 7.54
C GLY A 115 -2.40 30.37 9.01
N LEU A 116 -1.63 29.31 9.32
CA LEU A 116 -1.39 28.79 10.67
C LEU A 116 -0.82 29.86 11.64
N TRP A 117 -0.17 30.87 11.07
CA TRP A 117 0.39 32.03 11.78
C TRP A 117 0.11 33.29 10.96
N LYS A 118 -0.56 34.29 11.56
CA LYS A 118 -0.52 35.67 11.03
C LYS A 118 0.96 36.04 10.93
N SER A 119 1.38 36.38 9.71
CA SER A 119 2.79 36.60 9.32
C SER A 119 3.60 37.27 10.43
N VAL A 120 4.79 36.76 10.74
CA VAL A 120 5.74 37.40 11.69
C VAL A 120 6.46 38.60 11.05
N ARG A 121 5.73 39.41 10.26
CA ARG A 121 6.26 40.56 9.49
C ARG A 121 6.79 41.67 10.39
N ASP A 122 6.11 41.91 11.51
CA ASP A 122 6.37 43.07 12.36
C ASP A 122 7.13 42.71 13.66
N GLU A 123 7.37 41.41 13.91
CA GLU A 123 7.99 40.94 15.16
C GLU A 123 8.83 39.67 14.96
N ARG A 124 10.02 39.64 15.57
CA ARG A 124 10.86 38.45 15.64
C ARG A 124 10.42 37.56 16.80
N ARG A 125 10.36 36.24 16.59
CA ARG A 125 10.03 35.24 17.60
C ARG A 125 11.16 34.25 17.76
N GLN A 126 11.61 34.05 19.00
CA GLN A 126 12.62 33.06 19.35
C GLN A 126 12.12 32.20 20.50
N GLY A 127 12.21 30.88 20.38
CA GLY A 127 11.69 30.00 21.41
C GLY A 127 11.85 28.52 21.11
N ASP A 128 11.21 27.74 21.96
CA ASP A 128 11.20 26.29 21.92
C ASP A 128 9.79 25.79 21.61
N LEU A 129 9.74 24.74 20.80
CA LEU A 129 8.53 24.04 20.40
C LEU A 129 8.69 22.57 20.75
N GLY A 130 7.69 22.01 21.43
CA GLY A 130 7.53 20.59 21.68
C GLY A 130 6.20 20.12 21.10
N ALA A 131 6.17 19.00 20.39
CA ALA A 131 4.93 18.42 19.87
C ALA A 131 4.95 16.90 19.95
N ILE A 132 3.76 16.30 20.07
CA ILE A 132 3.54 14.86 19.90
C ILE A 132 2.66 14.65 18.67
N GLY A 133 3.12 13.82 17.74
CA GLY A 133 2.47 13.60 16.45
C GLY A 133 2.23 12.14 16.12
N ALA A 134 1.23 11.93 15.27
CA ALA A 134 0.94 10.65 14.66
C ALA A 134 0.76 10.84 13.15
N TYR A 135 1.26 9.89 12.37
CA TYR A 135 1.21 9.94 10.92
C TYR A 135 1.04 8.54 10.32
N TYR A 136 0.48 8.52 9.12
CA TYR A 136 0.39 7.35 8.26
C TYR A 136 1.27 7.58 7.03
N GLY A 137 1.93 6.54 6.56
CA GLY A 137 2.72 6.62 5.34
C GLY A 137 2.76 5.32 4.54
N TYR A 138 3.29 5.45 3.34
CA TYR A 138 3.47 4.37 2.37
C TYR A 138 4.89 4.43 1.80
N SER A 139 5.53 3.27 1.67
CA SER A 139 6.88 3.07 1.15
C SER A 139 6.84 2.28 -0.16
N TRP A 140 7.27 2.89 -1.25
CA TRP A 140 7.47 2.25 -2.55
C TRP A 140 8.93 1.81 -2.69
N PRO A 141 9.20 0.51 -2.85
CA PRO A 141 10.55 0.04 -3.19
C PRO A 141 10.88 0.45 -4.63
N LEU A 142 11.95 1.23 -4.81
CA LEU A 142 12.46 1.64 -6.12
C LEU A 142 13.59 0.73 -6.62
N GLY A 143 14.20 -0.05 -5.72
CA GLY A 143 15.26 -1.00 -6.04
C GLY A 143 15.79 -1.68 -4.78
N ARG A 144 16.93 -2.37 -4.89
CA ARG A 144 17.51 -3.17 -3.79
C ARG A 144 17.80 -2.37 -2.51
N TYR A 145 18.21 -1.10 -2.67
CA TYR A 145 18.64 -0.24 -1.56
C TYR A 145 17.83 1.05 -1.46
N TRP A 146 16.90 1.32 -2.37
CA TRP A 146 16.24 2.61 -2.45
C TRP A 146 14.73 2.47 -2.36
N ASN A 147 14.12 3.30 -1.53
CA ASN A 147 12.67 3.46 -1.46
C ASN A 147 12.28 4.94 -1.59
N LEU A 148 11.06 5.16 -2.05
CA LEU A 148 10.35 6.42 -1.92
C LEU A 148 9.31 6.26 -0.82
N GLU A 149 9.25 7.19 0.13
CA GLU A 149 8.22 7.20 1.18
C GLU A 149 7.37 8.46 1.07
N ALA A 150 6.06 8.34 1.20
CA ALA A 150 5.18 9.49 1.46
C ALA A 150 4.44 9.30 2.77
N HIS A 151 4.28 10.38 3.55
CA HIS A 151 3.50 10.34 4.78
C HIS A 151 2.69 11.62 4.98
N ILE A 152 1.60 11.49 5.71
CA ILE A 152 0.72 12.58 6.14
C ILE A 152 0.25 12.33 7.57
N GLY A 153 0.11 13.38 8.36
CA GLY A 153 -0.29 13.29 9.76
C GLY A 153 -0.50 14.65 10.41
N ALA A 154 -0.62 14.63 11.73
CA ALA A 154 -0.78 15.83 12.53
C ALA A 154 -0.12 15.66 13.90
N ALA A 155 0.36 16.78 14.45
CA ALA A 155 0.94 16.85 15.78
C ALA A 155 0.26 17.92 16.64
N LEU A 156 0.05 17.61 17.91
CA LEU A 156 -0.37 18.58 18.91
C LEU A 156 0.88 19.24 19.49
N GLY A 157 1.06 20.52 19.21
CA GLY A 157 2.24 21.30 19.58
C GLY A 157 1.97 22.30 20.69
N TYR A 158 2.95 22.45 21.58
CA TYR A 158 3.07 23.54 22.54
C TYR A 158 4.36 24.30 22.24
N THR A 159 4.28 25.63 22.23
CA THR A 159 5.47 26.46 22.07
C THR A 159 5.49 27.64 23.03
N LYS A 160 6.68 27.95 23.54
CA LYS A 160 6.98 29.11 24.37
C LYS A 160 8.04 29.94 23.65
N PHE A 161 7.73 31.21 23.41
CA PHE A 161 8.62 32.10 22.66
C PHE A 161 8.65 33.51 23.21
N ASP A 162 9.81 34.12 23.07
CA ASP A 162 10.05 35.53 23.30
C ASP A 162 9.82 36.31 22.00
N ARG A 163 9.11 37.44 22.13
CA ARG A 163 8.87 38.40 21.06
C ARG A 163 9.89 39.52 21.16
N TYR A 164 10.41 39.94 20.02
CA TYR A 164 11.31 41.07 19.88
C TYR A 164 10.81 41.99 18.78
N GLU A 165 11.08 43.29 18.90
CA GLU A 165 10.88 44.25 17.80
C GLU A 165 11.71 43.85 16.56
N CYS A 166 11.23 44.22 15.37
CA CYS A 166 11.97 44.03 14.12
C CYS A 166 13.19 44.94 14.05
N GLY A 167 14.40 44.37 13.99
CA GLY A 167 15.67 45.10 13.88
C GLY A 167 16.87 44.29 14.38
N HIS A 168 18.08 44.76 14.09
CA HIS A 168 19.35 44.09 14.45
C HIS A 168 19.48 43.87 15.98
N CYS A 169 18.99 44.83 16.77
CA CYS A 169 18.94 44.79 18.25
C CYS A 169 17.52 45.09 18.77
N GLY A 170 16.54 44.24 18.45
CA GLY A 170 15.16 44.42 18.93
C GLY A 170 15.02 44.19 20.44
N THR A 171 14.30 45.07 21.12
CA THR A 171 13.97 44.95 22.56
C THR A 171 12.98 43.79 22.77
N LYS A 172 13.11 43.04 23.88
CA LYS A 172 12.17 41.97 24.22
C LYS A 172 10.80 42.57 24.61
N LEU A 173 9.79 42.30 23.80
CA LEU A 173 8.40 42.74 23.98
C LEU A 173 7.63 41.87 24.99
N GLY A 174 8.10 40.65 25.24
CA GLY A 174 7.51 39.74 26.23
C GLY A 174 7.52 38.28 25.79
N THR A 175 7.14 37.40 26.72
CA THR A 175 7.08 35.95 26.51
C THR A 175 5.63 35.51 26.31
N LYS A 176 5.36 34.69 25.29
CA LYS A 176 4.04 34.08 25.06
C LYS A 176 4.17 32.57 24.95
N HIS A 177 3.06 31.88 25.20
CA HIS A 177 2.90 30.46 24.90
C HIS A 177 1.67 30.23 24.03
N LYS A 178 1.68 29.15 23.24
CA LYS A 178 0.57 28.78 22.35
C LYS A 178 0.50 27.26 22.19
N ILE A 179 -0.70 26.71 22.22
CA ILE A 179 -1.01 25.34 21.77
C ILE A 179 -1.61 25.43 20.36
N PHE A 180 -1.23 24.52 19.48
CA PHE A 180 -1.70 24.49 18.10
C PHE A 180 -1.57 23.08 17.51
N VAL A 181 -2.30 22.83 16.42
CA VAL A 181 -2.15 21.61 15.63
C VAL A 181 -1.19 21.91 14.46
N LEU A 182 -0.17 21.08 14.32
CA LEU A 182 0.84 21.16 13.27
C LEU A 182 0.59 20.04 12.26
N PRO A 183 0.21 20.33 11.00
CA PRO A 183 0.16 19.30 9.97
C PRO A 183 1.55 18.75 9.68
N GLN A 184 1.65 17.45 9.49
CA GLN A 184 2.86 16.73 9.11
C GLN A 184 2.67 16.17 7.71
N ALA A 185 3.64 16.38 6.84
CA ALA A 185 3.69 15.75 5.53
C ALA A 185 5.13 15.59 5.08
N GLY A 186 5.41 14.54 4.31
CA GLY A 186 6.73 14.34 3.73
C GLY A 186 6.69 13.46 2.52
N VAL A 187 7.65 13.71 1.63
CA VAL A 187 8.04 12.82 0.53
C VAL A 187 9.54 12.62 0.68
N SER A 188 9.95 11.41 1.03
CA SER A 188 11.33 11.10 1.40
C SER A 188 11.94 10.10 0.44
N ILE A 189 13.19 10.34 0.05
CA ILE A 189 14.02 9.31 -0.56
C ILE A 189 14.73 8.57 0.58
N VAL A 190 14.71 7.25 0.54
CA VAL A 190 15.24 6.37 1.59
C VAL A 190 16.29 5.44 1.02
N PHE A 191 17.44 5.39 1.68
CA PHE A 191 18.52 4.45 1.42
C PHE A 191 18.60 3.41 2.54
N ASN A 192 18.43 2.15 2.16
CA ASN A 192 18.46 0.99 3.03
C ASN A 192 19.87 0.40 3.03
N ILE A 193 20.56 0.48 4.17
CA ILE A 193 21.86 -0.15 4.38
C ILE A 193 21.60 -1.54 4.97
N PRO A 194 21.90 -2.63 4.24
CA PRO A 194 21.77 -3.97 4.77
C PRO A 194 22.68 -4.11 5.99
N GLY A 195 22.17 -4.73 7.06
CA GLY A 195 23.02 -5.15 8.16
C GLY A 195 24.10 -6.11 7.66
N ARG A 196 25.31 -6.06 8.24
CA ARG A 196 26.31 -7.10 7.99
C ARG A 196 25.72 -8.44 8.45
N PRO A 197 25.87 -9.53 7.68
CA PRO A 197 25.65 -10.85 8.24
C PRO A 197 26.55 -10.97 9.48
N ARG A 198 25.99 -11.47 10.58
CA ARG A 198 26.71 -11.65 11.84
C ARG A 198 28.01 -12.39 11.52
N LYS A 199 29.16 -11.72 11.70
CA LYS A 199 30.45 -12.42 11.72
C LYS A 199 30.31 -13.42 12.87
N VAL A 200 30.30 -14.69 12.55
CA VAL A 200 30.51 -15.73 13.56
C VAL A 200 31.90 -15.43 14.10
N GLU A 201 31.99 -14.95 15.34
CA GLU A 201 33.29 -14.82 15.99
C GLU A 201 33.90 -16.22 16.02
N GLU A 202 35.01 -16.38 15.31
CA GLU A 202 35.86 -17.55 15.51
C GLU A 202 36.28 -17.55 16.98
N PRO A 203 36.10 -18.66 17.69
CA PRO A 203 36.54 -18.74 19.07
C PRO A 203 38.05 -18.47 19.09
N VAL A 204 38.45 -17.46 19.87
CA VAL A 204 39.85 -17.27 20.23
C VAL A 204 40.27 -18.53 20.97
N VAL A 205 41.13 -19.31 20.34
CA VAL A 205 41.79 -20.46 20.97
C VAL A 205 42.68 -19.90 22.07
N ALA A 206 42.18 -19.89 23.30
CA ALA A 206 43.05 -19.91 24.46
C ALA A 206 43.84 -21.22 24.40
N GLU A 207 45.16 -21.16 24.65
CA GLU A 207 45.98 -22.35 24.82
C GLU A 207 45.27 -23.31 25.78
N PRO A 208 45.19 -24.62 25.46
CA PRO A 208 44.34 -25.52 26.21
C PRO A 208 44.94 -25.70 27.60
N ALA A 209 44.29 -25.12 28.61
CA ALA A 209 44.33 -25.71 29.94
C ALA A 209 43.66 -27.08 29.82
N VAL A 210 44.42 -28.09 30.23
CA VAL A 210 44.03 -29.50 30.23
C VAL A 210 42.65 -29.64 30.88
N GLU A 211 41.61 -29.87 30.08
CA GLU A 211 40.28 -30.15 30.60
C GLU A 211 39.70 -31.39 29.92
N ASN A 212 39.19 -32.26 30.79
CA ASN A 212 38.93 -33.66 30.53
C ASN A 212 37.92 -33.88 29.41
N LEU A 213 38.16 -34.93 28.62
CA LEU A 213 37.27 -35.43 27.57
C LEU A 213 35.85 -35.68 28.11
N VAL A 214 34.91 -34.82 27.73
CA VAL A 214 33.47 -35.12 27.79
C VAL A 214 33.01 -35.44 26.36
N PRO A 215 32.27 -36.54 26.13
CA PRO A 215 31.79 -36.88 24.79
C PRO A 215 30.82 -35.80 24.27
N VAL A 216 31.08 -35.29 23.06
CA VAL A 216 30.19 -34.35 22.37
C VAL A 216 28.89 -35.07 22.03
N VAL A 217 27.79 -34.68 22.70
CA VAL A 217 26.44 -35.13 22.34
C VAL A 217 26.04 -34.42 21.04
N GLN A 218 26.04 -35.14 19.91
CA GLN A 218 25.52 -34.62 18.65
C GLN A 218 24.04 -34.30 18.81
N GLN A 219 23.65 -33.04 18.58
CA GLN A 219 22.25 -32.66 18.65
C GLN A 219 21.50 -33.23 17.44
N PRO A 220 20.28 -33.77 17.61
CA PRO A 220 19.49 -34.26 16.48
C PRO A 220 19.19 -33.13 15.49
N PHE A 221 19.22 -33.44 14.19
CA PHE A 221 18.84 -32.51 13.13
C PHE A 221 17.34 -32.20 13.24
N ILE A 222 16.98 -30.92 13.28
CA ILE A 222 15.60 -30.44 13.38
C ILE A 222 15.34 -29.59 12.13
N PRO A 223 14.59 -30.12 11.13
CA PRO A 223 14.40 -29.41 9.87
C PRO A 223 13.68 -28.07 10.04
N ALA A 224 14.22 -27.01 9.43
CA ALA A 224 13.50 -25.79 9.14
C ALA A 224 12.70 -25.96 7.84
N LEU A 225 11.37 -25.89 7.95
CA LEU A 225 10.40 -26.05 6.85
C LEU A 225 9.27 -25.02 7.00
N THR A 226 9.49 -23.79 6.54
CA THR A 226 8.41 -22.79 6.47
C THR A 226 7.44 -23.14 5.33
N PRO A 227 6.11 -23.08 5.54
CA PRO A 227 5.14 -23.31 4.48
C PRO A 227 5.37 -22.38 3.28
N VAL A 228 5.29 -22.96 2.08
CA VAL A 228 5.36 -22.22 0.82
C VAL A 228 4.01 -21.53 0.58
N PRO A 229 3.97 -20.20 0.45
CA PRO A 229 2.72 -19.49 0.19
C PRO A 229 2.20 -19.80 -1.21
N ASP A 230 0.87 -19.86 -1.33
CA ASP A 230 0.18 -19.99 -2.61
C ASP A 230 0.40 -18.75 -3.48
N PHE A 231 0.84 -18.96 -4.72
CA PHE A 231 1.15 -17.88 -5.65
C PHE A 231 -0.14 -17.33 -6.29
N LYS A 232 -0.65 -16.22 -5.75
CA LYS A 232 -1.88 -15.54 -6.22
C LYS A 232 -1.78 -14.89 -7.62
N GLY A 233 -0.74 -15.17 -8.39
CA GLY A 233 -0.60 -14.70 -9.77
C GLY A 233 -0.68 -13.19 -9.97
N ARG A 234 -0.79 -12.80 -11.23
CA ARG A 234 -0.94 -11.40 -11.65
C ARG A 234 -2.32 -10.87 -11.34
N ALA A 235 -3.36 -11.69 -11.40
CA ALA A 235 -4.73 -11.24 -11.14
C ALA A 235 -4.96 -10.85 -9.68
N GLY A 236 -4.40 -11.60 -8.73
CA GLY A 236 -4.44 -11.25 -7.31
C GLY A 236 -3.72 -9.95 -6.98
N GLN A 237 -2.61 -9.66 -7.68
CA GLN A 237 -1.92 -8.35 -7.58
C GLN A 237 -2.77 -7.24 -8.19
N LEU A 238 -3.25 -7.45 -9.41
CA LEU A 238 -4.07 -6.46 -10.11
C LEU A 238 -5.32 -6.12 -9.31
N GLN A 239 -6.00 -7.08 -8.68
CA GLN A 239 -7.18 -6.84 -7.86
C GLN A 239 -6.95 -5.80 -6.74
N GLN A 240 -5.74 -5.67 -6.20
CA GLN A 240 -5.44 -4.71 -5.13
C GLN A 240 -5.53 -3.26 -5.62
N ASP A 241 -5.10 -3.01 -6.87
CA ASP A 241 -4.98 -1.67 -7.45
C ASP A 241 -5.96 -1.42 -8.60
N ASN A 242 -6.65 -2.46 -9.07
CA ASN A 242 -7.52 -2.47 -10.24
C ASN A 242 -8.91 -2.93 -9.85
N PRO A 243 -9.77 -1.96 -9.53
CA PRO A 243 -10.97 -2.29 -8.80
C PRO A 243 -12.08 -2.94 -9.67
N VAL A 244 -11.88 -2.90 -11.00
CA VAL A 244 -12.65 -3.64 -12.02
C VAL A 244 -12.43 -5.16 -11.98
N VAL A 245 -11.35 -5.62 -11.34
CA VAL A 245 -10.95 -7.03 -11.28
C VAL A 245 -11.47 -7.66 -10.00
N GLN A 246 -12.25 -8.72 -10.11
CA GLN A 246 -12.74 -9.47 -8.95
C GLN A 246 -12.56 -10.97 -9.11
N HIS A 247 -12.42 -11.67 -7.99
CA HIS A 247 -12.45 -13.12 -7.99
C HIS A 247 -13.84 -13.62 -8.44
N ILE A 248 -13.90 -14.74 -9.15
CA ILE A 248 -15.14 -15.32 -9.70
C ILE A 248 -16.18 -15.64 -8.63
N SER A 249 -15.77 -15.87 -7.38
CA SER A 249 -16.70 -16.04 -6.25
C SER A 249 -17.56 -14.81 -5.94
N ALA A 250 -17.16 -13.62 -6.40
CA ALA A 250 -17.96 -12.40 -6.30
C ALA A 250 -18.92 -12.19 -7.48
N TYR A 251 -18.87 -13.06 -8.51
CA TYR A 251 -19.72 -12.97 -9.67
C TYR A 251 -21.20 -13.13 -9.31
N ARG A 252 -22.01 -12.25 -9.90
CA ARG A 252 -23.46 -12.35 -9.91
C ARG A 252 -23.95 -11.94 -11.30
N PRO A 253 -24.94 -12.65 -11.88
CA PRO A 253 -25.61 -12.19 -13.09
C PRO A 253 -26.16 -10.78 -12.90
N TYR A 254 -26.26 -10.01 -13.97
CA TYR A 254 -26.92 -8.71 -13.89
C TYR A 254 -28.44 -8.87 -13.78
N ASP A 255 -29.01 -8.13 -12.85
CA ASP A 255 -30.45 -7.91 -12.76
C ASP A 255 -30.70 -6.40 -12.63
N ARG A 256 -31.90 -5.95 -13.01
CA ARG A 256 -32.23 -4.52 -13.08
C ARG A 256 -32.32 -3.84 -11.72
N THR A 257 -32.26 -4.57 -10.60
CA THR A 257 -32.27 -3.99 -9.24
C THR A 257 -30.87 -3.65 -8.73
N ARG A 258 -29.82 -4.13 -9.41
CA ARG A 258 -28.42 -3.79 -9.07
C ARG A 258 -28.13 -2.31 -9.37
N ILE A 259 -27.50 -1.66 -8.40
CA ILE A 259 -27.02 -0.28 -8.51
C ILE A 259 -25.52 -0.33 -8.80
N LEU A 260 -25.20 -0.41 -10.09
CA LEU A 260 -23.86 -0.55 -10.63
C LEU A 260 -22.93 0.60 -10.21
N ARG A 261 -23.42 1.84 -10.08
CA ARG A 261 -22.57 2.96 -9.61
C ARG A 261 -22.15 2.84 -8.14
N LYS A 262 -22.87 2.04 -7.34
CA LYS A 262 -22.56 1.76 -5.93
C LYS A 262 -21.78 0.46 -5.75
N GLU A 263 -21.72 -0.37 -6.78
CA GLU A 263 -20.74 -1.43 -6.81
C GLU A 263 -19.39 -0.77 -6.77
N LYS A 264 -18.68 -0.97 -5.65
CA LYS A 264 -17.37 -0.42 -5.47
C LYS A 264 -16.62 -0.63 -6.77
N ASP A 265 -16.05 0.48 -7.24
CA ASP A 265 -14.81 0.38 -7.98
C ASP A 265 -14.96 -0.13 -9.44
N ALA A 266 -16.19 -0.07 -9.97
CA ALA A 266 -16.52 -0.36 -11.36
C ALA A 266 -16.03 0.70 -12.36
N LEU A 267 -15.73 0.26 -13.58
CA LEU A 267 -15.39 1.16 -14.68
C LEU A 267 -16.62 1.49 -15.53
N PHE A 268 -16.72 2.75 -15.91
CA PHE A 268 -17.76 3.25 -16.79
C PHE A 268 -17.15 3.80 -18.08
N VAL A 269 -17.72 3.38 -19.21
CA VAL A 269 -17.45 3.96 -20.52
C VAL A 269 -18.65 4.78 -20.94
N HIS A 270 -18.38 5.95 -21.52
CA HIS A 270 -19.40 6.90 -21.90
C HIS A 270 -19.70 6.87 -23.41
N PHE A 271 -20.92 7.19 -23.79
CA PHE A 271 -21.36 7.31 -25.19
C PHE A 271 -21.83 8.73 -25.51
N ASP A 272 -21.96 9.07 -26.80
CA ASP A 272 -22.72 10.25 -27.20
C ASP A 272 -24.22 10.02 -27.03
N GLN A 273 -25.00 11.09 -26.87
CA GLN A 273 -26.45 11.02 -26.68
C GLN A 273 -27.12 10.23 -27.82
N GLY A 274 -27.91 9.21 -27.45
CA GLY A 274 -28.65 8.38 -28.39
C GLY A 274 -27.77 7.47 -29.27
N LYS A 275 -26.45 7.43 -29.05
CA LYS A 275 -25.51 6.59 -29.80
C LYS A 275 -25.08 5.37 -29.00
N SER A 276 -24.71 4.33 -29.73
CA SER A 276 -24.06 3.12 -29.20
C SER A 276 -22.63 2.93 -29.71
N GLN A 277 -22.18 3.76 -30.65
CA GLN A 277 -20.81 3.72 -31.15
C GLN A 277 -19.86 4.29 -30.09
N LEU A 278 -18.77 3.57 -29.83
CA LEU A 278 -17.71 4.05 -28.95
C LEU A 278 -16.94 5.20 -29.58
N ASN A 279 -16.74 6.26 -28.81
CA ASN A 279 -15.91 7.38 -29.17
C ASN A 279 -14.82 7.51 -28.11
N ALA A 280 -13.57 7.21 -28.49
CA ALA A 280 -12.47 7.18 -27.54
C ALA A 280 -12.12 8.56 -26.97
N ASN A 281 -12.36 9.62 -27.75
CA ASN A 281 -12.10 11.00 -27.36
C ASN A 281 -13.25 11.61 -26.52
N TYR A 282 -14.32 10.85 -26.27
CA TYR A 282 -15.44 11.33 -25.48
C TYR A 282 -15.16 11.10 -23.99
N ARG A 283 -15.07 12.18 -23.22
CA ARG A 283 -14.71 12.15 -21.79
C ARG A 283 -13.39 11.36 -21.58
N ASP A 284 -13.36 10.46 -20.60
CA ASP A 284 -12.19 9.66 -20.23
C ASP A 284 -12.17 8.26 -20.89
N ASN A 285 -12.94 8.07 -21.96
CA ASN A 285 -13.13 6.76 -22.58
C ASN A 285 -11.83 6.09 -23.00
N GLN A 286 -10.93 6.80 -23.68
CA GLN A 286 -9.64 6.23 -24.10
C GLN A 286 -8.89 5.63 -22.90
N ARG A 287 -8.78 6.38 -21.80
CA ARG A 287 -8.10 5.91 -20.58
C ARG A 287 -8.77 4.67 -19.98
N VAL A 288 -10.10 4.66 -19.90
CA VAL A 288 -10.86 3.52 -19.36
C VAL A 288 -10.70 2.28 -20.25
N MET A 289 -10.76 2.48 -21.57
CA MET A 289 -10.63 1.45 -22.58
C MET A 289 -9.21 0.85 -22.67
N ASP A 290 -8.17 1.68 -22.56
CA ASP A 290 -6.79 1.20 -22.50
C ASP A 290 -6.55 0.38 -21.22
N ARG A 291 -7.09 0.85 -20.10
CA ARG A 291 -6.99 0.17 -18.82
C ARG A 291 -7.63 -1.21 -18.84
N ILE A 292 -8.83 -1.36 -19.41
CA ILE A 292 -9.50 -2.67 -19.47
C ILE A 292 -8.74 -3.66 -20.35
N VAL A 293 -8.23 -3.20 -21.48
CA VAL A 293 -7.43 -4.01 -22.41
C VAL A 293 -6.13 -4.47 -21.75
N ASP A 294 -5.43 -3.56 -21.09
CA ASP A 294 -4.17 -3.85 -20.40
C ASP A 294 -4.35 -4.84 -19.24
N ILE A 295 -5.33 -4.63 -18.37
CA ILE A 295 -5.66 -5.54 -17.27
C ILE A 295 -5.98 -6.95 -17.81
N THR A 296 -6.87 -7.03 -18.80
CA THR A 296 -7.28 -8.33 -19.36
C THR A 296 -6.08 -9.05 -19.98
N ARG A 297 -5.24 -8.32 -20.73
CA ARG A 297 -4.01 -8.85 -21.32
C ARG A 297 -3.08 -9.43 -20.26
N GLN A 298 -2.85 -8.69 -19.17
CA GLN A 298 -1.94 -9.10 -18.11
C GLN A 298 -2.42 -10.36 -17.39
N ILE A 299 -3.73 -10.48 -17.12
CA ILE A 299 -4.30 -11.69 -16.51
C ILE A 299 -4.20 -12.87 -17.48
N MET A 300 -4.48 -12.67 -18.77
CA MET A 300 -4.40 -13.75 -19.77
C MET A 300 -2.96 -14.19 -20.08
N SER A 301 -1.97 -13.33 -19.87
CA SER A 301 -0.55 -13.68 -20.02
C SER A 301 0.05 -14.36 -18.80
N ASP A 302 -0.68 -14.41 -17.68
CA ASP A 302 -0.23 -15.02 -16.44
C ASP A 302 -0.52 -16.53 -16.42
N SER A 303 0.39 -17.31 -15.85
CA SER A 303 0.20 -18.77 -15.71
C SER A 303 -0.53 -19.16 -14.42
N ALA A 304 -0.60 -18.25 -13.46
CA ALA A 304 -1.16 -18.49 -12.13
C ALA A 304 -2.59 -17.94 -11.95
N SER A 305 -3.17 -17.34 -12.98
CA SER A 305 -4.52 -16.81 -12.96
C SER A 305 -5.13 -16.87 -14.35
N SER A 306 -6.46 -16.91 -14.41
CA SER A 306 -7.18 -16.94 -15.67
C SER A 306 -8.41 -16.06 -15.62
N VAL A 307 -8.71 -15.40 -16.74
CA VAL A 307 -9.98 -14.69 -16.90
C VAL A 307 -11.09 -15.71 -17.03
N GLN A 308 -12.09 -15.63 -16.16
CA GLN A 308 -13.26 -16.52 -16.17
C GLN A 308 -14.47 -15.86 -16.83
N LYS A 309 -14.61 -14.54 -16.66
CA LYS A 309 -15.73 -13.79 -17.25
C LYS A 309 -15.42 -12.30 -17.39
N ILE A 310 -15.95 -11.67 -18.43
CA ILE A 310 -15.96 -10.22 -18.64
C ILE A 310 -17.43 -9.81 -18.76
N GLN A 311 -17.96 -9.20 -17.70
CA GLN A 311 -19.36 -8.74 -17.66
C GLN A 311 -19.42 -7.30 -18.19
N LEU A 312 -20.22 -7.10 -19.22
CA LEU A 312 -20.43 -5.82 -19.89
C LEU A 312 -21.91 -5.48 -19.86
N ILE A 313 -22.27 -4.39 -19.19
CA ILE A 313 -23.68 -3.98 -19.05
C ILE A 313 -23.84 -2.62 -19.71
N GLY A 314 -24.60 -2.58 -20.79
CA GLY A 314 -24.96 -1.32 -21.42
C GLY A 314 -26.24 -0.77 -20.81
N LEU A 315 -26.26 0.50 -20.45
CA LEU A 315 -27.45 1.17 -19.93
C LEU A 315 -27.92 2.26 -20.90
N ALA A 316 -29.19 2.63 -20.80
CA ALA A 316 -29.80 3.75 -21.50
C ALA A 316 -30.45 4.72 -20.51
N SER A 317 -30.63 5.96 -20.96
CA SER A 317 -31.41 6.94 -20.22
C SER A 317 -32.85 6.48 -20.06
N ILE A 318 -33.54 6.96 -19.02
CA ILE A 318 -34.98 6.79 -18.85
C ILE A 318 -35.81 7.65 -19.83
N GLU A 319 -35.15 8.44 -20.70
CA GLU A 319 -35.80 9.28 -21.70
C GLU A 319 -35.98 8.50 -23.01
N GLY A 320 -37.16 8.60 -23.60
CA GLY A 320 -37.43 8.03 -24.92
C GLY A 320 -38.32 6.80 -24.86
N GLY A 321 -38.31 6.02 -25.94
CA GLY A 321 -39.12 4.80 -26.03
C GLY A 321 -38.40 3.61 -25.39
N PRO A 322 -39.04 2.83 -24.51
CA PRO A 322 -38.39 1.69 -23.83
C PRO A 322 -37.72 0.69 -24.80
N ALA A 323 -38.38 0.36 -25.91
CA ALA A 323 -37.82 -0.54 -26.93
C ALA A 323 -36.57 0.03 -27.63
N VAL A 324 -36.51 1.36 -27.80
CA VAL A 324 -35.34 2.04 -28.38
C VAL A 324 -34.20 2.03 -27.38
N ASN A 325 -34.50 2.31 -26.11
CA ASN A 325 -33.54 2.30 -25.01
C ASN A 325 -32.94 0.91 -24.78
N GLU A 326 -33.75 -0.14 -24.87
CA GLU A 326 -33.29 -1.54 -24.82
C GLU A 326 -32.26 -1.84 -25.91
N ARG A 327 -32.58 -1.46 -27.15
CA ARG A 327 -31.67 -1.68 -28.29
C ARG A 327 -30.37 -0.88 -28.14
N ILE A 328 -30.45 0.37 -27.68
CA ILE A 328 -29.27 1.21 -27.45
C ILE A 328 -28.39 0.59 -26.36
N ALA A 329 -28.98 0.18 -25.24
CA ALA A 329 -28.30 -0.49 -24.14
C ALA A 329 -27.57 -1.75 -24.60
N GLN A 330 -28.25 -2.65 -25.33
CA GLN A 330 -27.63 -3.86 -25.86
C GLN A 330 -26.45 -3.54 -26.81
N ASN A 331 -26.66 -2.61 -27.75
CA ASN A 331 -25.62 -2.25 -28.72
C ASN A 331 -24.39 -1.59 -28.07
N ARG A 332 -24.55 -0.92 -26.93
CA ARG A 332 -23.44 -0.37 -26.15
C ARG A 332 -22.58 -1.47 -25.54
N ALA A 333 -23.20 -2.49 -24.93
CA ALA A 333 -22.48 -3.64 -24.39
C ALA A 333 -21.72 -4.40 -25.50
N LEU A 334 -22.37 -4.62 -26.65
CA LEU A 334 -21.75 -5.27 -27.81
C LEU A 334 -20.59 -4.45 -28.39
N SER A 335 -20.70 -3.12 -28.40
CA SER A 335 -19.62 -2.25 -28.90
C SER A 335 -18.38 -2.33 -27.99
N LEU A 336 -18.58 -2.45 -26.68
CA LEU A 336 -17.50 -2.68 -25.71
C LEU A 336 -16.83 -4.05 -25.92
N GLN A 337 -17.62 -5.12 -26.09
CA GLN A 337 -17.09 -6.45 -26.40
C GLN A 337 -16.22 -6.41 -27.66
N LYS A 338 -16.75 -5.84 -28.74
CA LYS A 338 -16.04 -5.72 -30.01
C LYS A 338 -14.73 -4.94 -29.87
N TYR A 339 -14.73 -3.83 -29.12
CA TYR A 339 -13.52 -3.05 -28.88
C TYR A 339 -12.44 -3.88 -28.16
N ILE A 340 -12.83 -4.61 -27.11
CA ILE A 340 -11.89 -5.46 -26.36
C ILE A 340 -11.29 -6.51 -27.29
N GLN A 341 -12.12 -7.22 -28.06
CA GLN A 341 -11.68 -8.27 -28.98
C GLN A 341 -10.81 -7.77 -30.14
N GLN A 342 -10.96 -6.52 -30.56
CA GLN A 342 -10.09 -5.90 -31.57
C GLN A 342 -8.69 -5.61 -31.04
N ASN A 343 -8.52 -5.47 -29.73
CA ASN A 343 -7.25 -5.08 -29.09
C ASN A 343 -6.54 -6.25 -28.39
N ILE A 344 -7.27 -7.32 -28.05
CA ILE A 344 -6.75 -8.54 -27.45
C ILE A 344 -7.56 -9.77 -27.92
N SER A 345 -6.87 -10.89 -28.12
CA SER A 345 -7.50 -12.15 -28.51
C SER A 345 -8.22 -12.77 -27.31
N VAL A 346 -9.53 -12.53 -27.21
CA VAL A 346 -10.40 -13.03 -26.12
C VAL A 346 -11.58 -13.79 -26.75
N PRO A 347 -11.82 -15.06 -26.38
CA PRO A 347 -12.92 -15.84 -26.92
C PRO A 347 -14.28 -15.29 -26.45
N ASP A 348 -15.30 -15.42 -27.32
CA ASP A 348 -16.67 -14.97 -27.03
C ASP A 348 -17.25 -15.59 -25.76
N THR A 349 -16.83 -16.81 -25.42
CA THR A 349 -17.31 -17.56 -24.24
C THR A 349 -16.99 -16.89 -22.91
N LEU A 350 -15.99 -15.99 -22.87
CA LEU A 350 -15.66 -15.24 -21.67
C LEU A 350 -16.55 -14.01 -21.48
N PHE A 351 -17.25 -13.54 -22.51
CA PHE A 351 -18.08 -12.33 -22.40
C PHE A 351 -19.49 -12.65 -21.93
N GLU A 352 -19.99 -11.84 -21.02
CA GLU A 352 -21.42 -11.71 -20.71
C GLU A 352 -21.85 -10.29 -21.07
N THR A 353 -22.53 -10.14 -22.20
CA THR A 353 -23.07 -8.84 -22.64
C THR A 353 -24.54 -8.73 -22.30
N VAL A 354 -24.89 -7.70 -21.53
CA VAL A 354 -26.25 -7.48 -21.05
C VAL A 354 -26.74 -6.09 -21.44
N GLY A 355 -27.86 -6.03 -22.15
CA GLY A 355 -28.65 -4.82 -22.31
C GLY A 355 -29.44 -4.56 -21.03
N GLY A 356 -28.99 -3.62 -20.21
CA GLY A 356 -29.66 -3.27 -18.96
C GLY A 356 -30.90 -2.40 -19.14
N GLY A 357 -31.21 -1.97 -20.37
CA GLY A 357 -32.34 -1.10 -20.69
C GLY A 357 -32.22 0.27 -20.03
N GLU A 358 -33.36 0.81 -19.62
CA GLU A 358 -33.43 2.08 -18.90
C GLU A 358 -32.85 1.92 -17.48
N ALA A 359 -31.91 2.79 -17.12
CA ALA A 359 -31.17 2.75 -15.87
C ALA A 359 -32.00 3.20 -14.65
N TRP A 360 -33.19 2.63 -14.43
CA TRP A 360 -34.12 3.05 -13.37
C TRP A 360 -33.51 2.94 -11.97
N SER A 361 -32.74 1.89 -11.68
CA SER A 361 -32.05 1.74 -10.39
C SER A 361 -30.96 2.78 -10.18
N GLU A 362 -30.15 3.08 -11.20
CA GLU A 362 -29.16 4.17 -11.14
C GLU A 362 -29.83 5.53 -10.99
N PHE A 363 -30.94 5.75 -11.72
CA PHE A 363 -31.71 6.98 -11.68
C PHE A 363 -32.29 7.23 -10.29
N ARG A 364 -32.99 6.25 -9.74
CA ARG A 364 -33.54 6.29 -8.39
C ARG A 364 -32.45 6.61 -7.37
N ASP A 365 -31.30 5.94 -7.48
CA ASP A 365 -30.20 6.11 -6.55
C ASP A 365 -29.59 7.53 -6.59
N LEU A 366 -29.38 8.08 -7.79
CA LEU A 366 -28.92 9.46 -7.96
C LEU A 366 -29.92 10.48 -7.43
N LEU A 367 -31.22 10.27 -7.65
CA LEU A 367 -32.25 11.14 -7.07
C LEU A 367 -32.24 11.08 -5.55
N ASN A 368 -32.10 9.89 -4.98
CA ASN A 368 -32.09 9.68 -3.54
C ASN A 368 -30.90 10.38 -2.85
N ASP A 369 -29.71 10.38 -3.47
CA ASP A 369 -28.55 11.11 -2.96
C ASP A 369 -28.79 12.64 -2.93
N MET A 370 -29.57 13.17 -3.87
CA MET A 370 -29.88 14.61 -3.97
C MET A 370 -31.16 15.01 -3.21
N ALA A 371 -32.00 14.06 -2.83
CA ALA A 371 -33.30 14.29 -2.21
C ALA A 371 -33.27 15.12 -0.90
N PRO A 372 -32.28 14.99 0.00
CA PRO A 372 -32.23 15.77 1.24
C PRO A 372 -32.24 17.29 1.04
N GLU A 373 -31.70 17.77 -0.09
CA GLU A 373 -31.61 19.19 -0.43
C GLU A 373 -32.72 19.64 -1.41
N HIS A 374 -33.51 18.70 -1.94
CA HIS A 374 -34.51 18.94 -2.97
C HIS A 374 -35.80 18.13 -2.76
N ALA A 375 -36.77 18.70 -2.02
CA ALA A 375 -38.03 18.03 -1.67
C ALA A 375 -38.84 17.46 -2.84
N GLN A 376 -38.72 18.04 -4.05
CA GLN A 376 -39.40 17.50 -5.24
C GLN A 376 -38.73 16.25 -5.81
N LEU A 377 -37.43 16.04 -5.55
CA LEU A 377 -36.75 14.80 -5.92
C LEU A 377 -37.16 13.65 -5.01
N SER A 378 -37.44 13.91 -3.72
CA SER A 378 -38.04 12.90 -2.82
C SER A 378 -39.34 12.35 -3.38
N LYS A 379 -40.22 13.23 -3.89
CA LYS A 379 -41.47 12.81 -4.55
C LYS A 379 -41.24 12.00 -5.82
N ALA A 380 -40.18 12.31 -6.57
CA ALA A 380 -39.81 11.52 -7.75
C ALA A 380 -39.33 10.12 -7.34
N VAL A 381 -38.56 9.99 -6.26
CA VAL A 381 -38.18 8.68 -5.67
C VAL A 381 -39.42 7.90 -5.22
N GLU A 382 -40.36 8.54 -4.51
CA GLU A 382 -41.62 7.91 -4.09
C GLU A 382 -42.43 7.37 -5.28
N ILE A 383 -42.49 8.11 -6.39
CA ILE A 383 -43.16 7.63 -7.62
C ILE A 383 -42.46 6.38 -8.17
N ILE A 384 -41.13 6.35 -8.19
CA ILE A 384 -40.36 5.19 -8.66
C ILE A 384 -40.64 3.96 -7.78
N ASP A 385 -40.79 4.16 -6.47
CA ASP A 385 -41.03 3.06 -5.51
C ASP A 385 -42.45 2.47 -5.59
N GLN A 386 -43.44 3.27 -5.96
CA GLN A 386 -44.85 2.88 -5.90
C GLN A 386 -45.42 2.41 -7.24
N GLU A 387 -44.87 2.90 -8.35
CA GLU A 387 -45.38 2.64 -9.69
C GLU A 387 -44.53 1.56 -10.37
N THR A 388 -45.13 0.50 -10.90
CA THR A 388 -44.39 -0.58 -11.55
C THR A 388 -44.29 -0.40 -13.06
N ASP A 389 -45.14 0.41 -13.69
CA ASP A 389 -45.06 0.70 -15.12
C ASP A 389 -44.08 1.87 -15.41
N ASP A 390 -42.98 1.58 -16.11
CA ASP A 390 -41.93 2.56 -16.43
C ASP A 390 -42.46 3.79 -17.18
N LYS A 391 -43.47 3.63 -18.06
CA LYS A 391 -44.05 4.77 -18.80
C LYS A 391 -44.92 5.63 -17.90
N VAL A 392 -45.64 5.01 -16.96
CA VAL A 392 -46.42 5.74 -15.96
C VAL A 392 -45.48 6.47 -14.99
N ARG A 393 -44.38 5.84 -14.55
CA ARG A 393 -43.32 6.49 -13.75
C ARG A 393 -42.80 7.73 -14.45
N GLU A 394 -42.31 7.59 -15.68
CA GLU A 394 -41.73 8.69 -16.45
C GLU A 394 -42.73 9.84 -16.63
N ARG A 395 -44.01 9.53 -16.95
CA ARG A 395 -45.07 10.53 -17.11
C ARG A 395 -45.35 11.28 -15.80
N ARG A 396 -45.49 10.58 -14.67
CA ARG A 396 -45.78 11.19 -13.37
C ARG A 396 -44.61 12.08 -12.92
N ILE A 397 -43.37 11.64 -13.11
CA ILE A 397 -42.17 12.45 -12.80
C ILE A 397 -42.12 13.69 -13.69
N LYS A 398 -42.44 13.57 -14.99
CA LYS A 398 -42.51 14.71 -15.92
C LYS A 398 -43.55 15.77 -15.53
N GLN A 399 -44.61 15.38 -14.82
CA GLN A 399 -45.68 16.28 -14.39
C GLN A 399 -45.41 16.95 -13.03
N LEU A 400 -44.41 16.48 -12.27
CA LEU A 400 -44.06 17.08 -10.97
C LEU A 400 -43.69 18.55 -11.12
N ASP A 401 -44.24 19.36 -10.20
CA ASP A 401 -44.01 20.81 -10.13
C ASP A 401 -44.15 21.52 -11.50
N LYS A 402 -45.19 21.14 -12.26
CA LYS A 402 -45.48 21.67 -13.60
C LYS A 402 -44.30 21.49 -14.58
N GLY A 403 -43.51 20.42 -14.42
CA GLY A 403 -42.37 20.08 -15.28
C GLY A 403 -41.05 20.73 -14.89
N ARG A 404 -41.00 21.57 -13.84
CA ARG A 404 -39.75 22.16 -13.35
C ARG A 404 -38.80 21.10 -12.80
N THR A 405 -39.32 20.13 -12.04
CA THR A 405 -38.54 19.00 -11.52
C THR A 405 -37.89 18.20 -12.64
N TRP A 406 -38.62 17.92 -13.72
CA TRP A 406 -38.08 17.19 -14.87
C TRP A 406 -36.98 17.97 -15.60
N THR A 407 -37.13 19.29 -15.73
CA THR A 407 -36.10 20.14 -16.32
C THR A 407 -34.81 20.06 -15.51
N TYR A 408 -34.90 20.17 -14.18
CA TYR A 408 -33.77 20.01 -13.27
C TYR A 408 -33.12 18.62 -13.41
N ILE A 409 -33.92 17.55 -13.40
CA ILE A 409 -33.45 16.17 -13.56
C ILE A 409 -32.68 15.99 -14.88
N LYS A 410 -33.20 16.53 -16.00
CA LYS A 410 -32.53 16.46 -17.30
C LYS A 410 -31.16 17.14 -17.32
N GLU A 411 -31.02 18.24 -16.59
CA GLU A 411 -29.81 19.07 -16.57
C GLU A 411 -28.75 18.50 -15.63
N HIS A 412 -29.17 18.00 -14.46
CA HIS A 412 -28.26 17.65 -13.37
C HIS A 412 -28.10 16.15 -13.11
N VAL A 413 -29.02 15.30 -13.58
CA VAL A 413 -29.02 13.86 -13.25
C VAL A 413 -28.82 13.01 -14.51
N LEU A 414 -29.65 13.24 -15.53
CA LEU A 414 -29.67 12.35 -16.69
C LEU A 414 -28.41 12.44 -17.55
N LYS A 415 -27.63 13.53 -17.46
CA LYS A 415 -26.38 13.68 -18.22
C LYS A 415 -25.40 12.53 -18.02
N ASP A 416 -25.32 11.97 -16.82
CA ASP A 416 -24.40 10.87 -16.51
C ASP A 416 -25.01 9.50 -16.73
N LEU A 417 -26.35 9.38 -16.65
CA LEU A 417 -27.08 8.15 -16.98
C LEU A 417 -27.23 7.93 -18.48
N ARG A 418 -27.29 9.02 -19.27
CA ARG A 418 -27.66 8.97 -20.69
C ARG A 418 -26.81 8.01 -21.49
N ASN A 419 -25.58 7.80 -21.05
CA ASN A 419 -24.55 7.24 -21.89
C ASN A 419 -23.56 6.36 -21.13
N SER A 420 -23.92 5.71 -20.03
CA SER A 420 -22.96 4.91 -19.24
C SER A 420 -23.04 3.42 -19.57
N GLY A 421 -21.89 2.78 -19.78
CA GLY A 421 -21.74 1.32 -19.86
C GLY A 421 -20.79 0.83 -18.78
N TYR A 422 -21.18 -0.21 -18.06
CA TYR A 422 -20.43 -0.81 -16.97
C TYR A 422 -19.58 -1.98 -17.45
N ILE A 423 -18.41 -2.15 -16.85
CA ILE A 423 -17.47 -3.23 -17.15
C ILE A 423 -16.94 -3.85 -15.85
N ARG A 424 -16.86 -5.18 -15.82
CA ARG A 424 -16.18 -5.96 -14.77
C ARG A 424 -15.42 -7.15 -15.36
N ILE A 425 -14.23 -7.44 -14.83
CA ILE A 425 -13.46 -8.65 -15.14
C ILE A 425 -13.47 -9.56 -13.92
N TYR A 426 -13.86 -10.81 -14.12
CA TYR A 426 -13.79 -11.87 -13.12
C TYR A 426 -12.66 -12.84 -13.47
N PHE A 427 -11.84 -13.16 -12.47
CA PHE A 427 -10.74 -14.10 -12.60
C PHE A 427 -10.86 -15.24 -11.57
N ASP A 428 -10.11 -16.30 -11.80
CA ASP A 428 -9.87 -17.34 -10.80
C ASP A 428 -8.38 -17.69 -10.80
N TYR A 429 -7.90 -18.21 -9.67
CA TYR A 429 -6.52 -18.67 -9.56
C TYR A 429 -6.37 -20.01 -10.29
N VAL A 430 -5.25 -20.16 -11.00
CA VAL A 430 -4.84 -21.50 -11.43
C VAL A 430 -4.21 -22.16 -10.19
N PRO A 431 -4.71 -23.32 -9.73
CA PRO A 431 -4.19 -23.93 -8.51
C PRO A 431 -2.67 -24.14 -8.55
N ASP A 432 -1.94 -23.56 -7.59
CA ASP A 432 -0.49 -23.77 -7.44
C ASP A 432 -0.23 -25.17 -6.86
N ARG A 433 -0.36 -26.18 -7.72
CA ARG A 433 -0.15 -27.59 -7.37
C ARG A 433 1.24 -27.82 -6.79
N ALA A 434 2.24 -27.06 -7.24
CA ALA A 434 3.60 -27.19 -6.73
C ALA A 434 3.68 -26.75 -5.28
N ALA A 435 3.14 -25.58 -4.90
CA ALA A 435 3.10 -25.15 -3.50
C ALA A 435 2.30 -26.13 -2.63
N ALA A 436 1.17 -26.64 -3.11
CA ALA A 436 0.37 -27.64 -2.40
C ALA A 436 1.17 -28.93 -2.14
N THR A 437 1.82 -29.50 -3.16
CA THR A 437 2.67 -30.69 -3.04
C THR A 437 3.87 -30.46 -2.12
N ILE A 438 4.51 -29.28 -2.18
CA ILE A 438 5.63 -28.96 -1.29
C ILE A 438 5.17 -28.90 0.18
N ASN A 439 4.01 -28.28 0.44
CA ASN A 439 3.48 -28.16 1.79
C ASN A 439 3.04 -29.51 2.36
N GLU A 440 2.35 -30.32 1.56
CA GLU A 440 1.99 -31.71 1.91
C GLU A 440 3.24 -32.55 2.24
N ALA A 441 4.27 -32.49 1.38
CA ALA A 441 5.51 -33.19 1.64
C ALA A 441 6.26 -32.66 2.88
N SER A 442 6.21 -31.35 3.13
CA SER A 442 6.83 -30.74 4.31
C SER A 442 6.16 -31.20 5.62
N GLU A 443 4.84 -31.36 5.62
CA GLU A 443 4.09 -31.92 6.76
C GLU A 443 4.49 -33.37 7.02
N LEU A 444 4.59 -34.20 5.97
CA LEU A 444 5.09 -35.57 6.07
C LEU A 444 6.51 -35.65 6.65
N LEU A 445 7.41 -34.71 6.30
CA LEU A 445 8.77 -34.66 6.86
C LEU A 445 8.84 -34.32 8.35
N THR A 446 7.76 -33.76 8.90
CA THR A 446 7.65 -33.44 10.33
C THR A 446 6.79 -34.42 11.12
N THR A 447 6.15 -35.37 10.43
CA THR A 447 5.24 -36.34 11.01
C THR A 447 6.00 -37.61 11.39
N ASP A 448 5.77 -38.10 12.61
CA ASP A 448 6.34 -39.37 13.07
C ASP A 448 5.53 -40.53 12.48
N CYS A 449 5.94 -41.02 11.31
CA CYS A 449 5.38 -42.22 10.70
C CYS A 449 6.42 -43.00 9.87
N GLY A 450 6.28 -44.33 9.82
CA GLY A 450 7.34 -45.26 9.36
C GLY A 450 7.83 -45.08 7.93
N ASP A 451 7.01 -44.57 6.99
CA ASP A 451 7.40 -44.36 5.57
C ASP A 451 7.20 -42.90 5.10
N CYS A 452 6.89 -41.98 6.03
CA CYS A 452 6.58 -40.59 5.72
C CYS A 452 7.71 -39.88 4.95
N HIS A 453 8.97 -40.11 5.33
CA HIS A 453 10.12 -39.46 4.69
C HIS A 453 10.34 -39.91 3.23
N ARG A 454 10.09 -41.19 2.92
CA ARG A 454 10.22 -41.69 1.55
C ARG A 454 9.07 -41.19 0.68
N GLU A 455 7.86 -41.14 1.23
CA GLU A 455 6.71 -40.59 0.52
C GLU A 455 6.88 -39.10 0.24
N ALA A 456 7.34 -38.32 1.23
CA ALA A 456 7.68 -36.91 1.04
C ALA A 456 8.74 -36.73 -0.06
N LEU A 457 9.78 -37.56 -0.09
CA LEU A 457 10.79 -37.52 -1.15
C LEU A 457 10.16 -37.79 -2.53
N ARG A 458 9.27 -38.78 -2.64
CA ARG A 458 8.56 -39.11 -3.89
C ARG A 458 7.72 -37.92 -4.38
N LEU A 459 6.98 -37.28 -3.49
CA LEU A 459 6.20 -36.07 -3.79
C LEU A 459 7.11 -34.93 -4.26
N LEU A 460 8.18 -34.64 -3.53
CA LEU A 460 9.12 -33.55 -3.83
C LEU A 460 9.88 -33.77 -5.14
N GLN A 461 10.10 -35.02 -5.56
CA GLN A 461 10.67 -35.33 -6.87
C GLN A 461 9.77 -34.90 -8.03
N THR A 462 8.44 -34.91 -7.87
CA THR A 462 7.51 -34.46 -8.91
C THR A 462 7.59 -32.95 -9.16
N VAL A 463 8.01 -32.19 -8.15
CA VAL A 463 8.14 -30.72 -8.16
C VAL A 463 9.61 -30.28 -8.07
N ARG A 464 10.57 -31.16 -8.38
CA ARG A 464 12.02 -30.91 -8.22
C ARG A 464 12.58 -29.74 -9.03
N ASN A 465 11.84 -29.28 -10.04
CA ASN A 465 12.23 -28.13 -10.87
C ASN A 465 11.72 -26.80 -10.28
N ASP A 466 10.81 -26.85 -9.29
CA ASP A 466 10.39 -25.66 -8.56
C ASP A 466 11.49 -25.28 -7.57
N GLU A 467 11.95 -24.03 -7.64
CA GLU A 467 13.00 -23.52 -6.76
C GLU A 467 12.57 -23.51 -5.28
N ARG A 468 11.26 -23.36 -5.02
CA ARG A 468 10.69 -23.35 -3.67
C ARG A 468 10.78 -24.73 -3.02
N ALA A 469 10.79 -25.81 -3.83
CA ALA A 469 10.87 -27.19 -3.34
C ALA A 469 12.28 -27.57 -2.84
N GLN A 470 13.33 -26.84 -3.23
CA GLN A 470 14.73 -27.29 -3.04
C GLN A 470 15.12 -27.50 -1.57
N ASN A 471 14.63 -26.66 -0.65
CA ASN A 471 14.90 -26.85 0.78
C ASN A 471 14.23 -28.13 1.31
N ALA A 472 12.93 -28.30 1.04
CA ALA A 472 12.20 -29.48 1.48
C ALA A 472 12.76 -30.77 0.85
N LEU A 473 13.14 -30.72 -0.43
CA LEU A 473 13.79 -31.84 -1.13
C LEU A 473 15.12 -32.21 -0.46
N ALA A 474 15.94 -31.23 -0.09
CA ALA A 474 17.19 -31.47 0.62
C ALA A 474 16.97 -32.10 2.01
N VAL A 475 15.93 -31.66 2.75
CA VAL A 475 15.53 -32.29 4.02
C VAL A 475 15.12 -33.74 3.80
N ALA A 476 14.28 -34.02 2.79
CA ALA A 476 13.83 -35.38 2.47
C ALA A 476 15.00 -36.30 2.09
N LEU A 477 15.93 -35.82 1.26
CA LEU A 477 17.16 -36.54 0.91
C LEU A 477 18.00 -36.83 2.16
N TRP A 478 18.12 -35.87 3.08
CA TRP A 478 18.89 -36.06 4.31
C TRP A 478 18.27 -37.13 5.20
N LEU A 479 16.97 -37.03 5.47
CA LEU A 479 16.23 -37.95 6.34
C LEU A 479 16.10 -39.37 5.76
N THR A 480 16.25 -39.52 4.44
CA THR A 480 16.27 -40.82 3.75
C THR A 480 17.68 -41.39 3.54
N GLY A 481 18.73 -40.70 4.01
CA GLY A 481 20.11 -41.18 3.99
C GLY A 481 20.95 -40.77 2.78
N GLN A 482 20.40 -40.00 1.84
CA GLN A 482 21.09 -39.47 0.65
C GLN A 482 21.87 -38.18 0.99
N LYS A 483 22.81 -38.29 1.92
CA LYS A 483 23.44 -37.14 2.60
C LYS A 483 24.24 -36.22 1.66
N ASP A 484 24.98 -36.76 0.71
CA ASP A 484 25.79 -35.95 -0.22
C ASP A 484 24.92 -35.12 -1.17
N GLU A 485 23.85 -35.74 -1.69
CA GLU A 485 22.88 -35.07 -2.55
C GLU A 485 22.08 -34.03 -1.75
N ALA A 486 21.70 -34.36 -0.51
CA ALA A 486 21.06 -33.41 0.41
C ALA A 486 21.94 -32.17 0.63
N LEU A 487 23.23 -32.35 0.95
CA LEU A 487 24.15 -31.24 1.20
C LEU A 487 24.36 -30.37 -0.04
N SER A 488 24.49 -30.98 -1.22
CA SER A 488 24.61 -30.22 -2.47
C SER A 488 23.34 -29.40 -2.77
N THR A 489 22.16 -29.99 -2.54
CA THR A 489 20.86 -29.35 -2.75
C THR A 489 20.62 -28.22 -1.76
N PHE A 490 20.94 -28.43 -0.47
CA PHE A 490 20.90 -27.38 0.53
C PHE A 490 21.80 -26.20 0.17
N ARG A 491 23.04 -26.43 -0.29
CA ARG A 491 23.97 -25.35 -0.69
C ARG A 491 23.40 -24.54 -1.86
N ARG A 492 22.82 -25.20 -2.85
CA ARG A 492 22.16 -24.55 -3.99
C ARG A 492 20.96 -23.71 -3.54
N ALA A 493 20.08 -24.28 -2.71
CA ALA A 493 18.93 -23.56 -2.16
C ALA A 493 19.35 -22.33 -1.33
N ALA A 494 20.38 -22.47 -0.49
CA ALA A 494 20.93 -21.39 0.31
C ALA A 494 21.59 -20.29 -0.56
N ALA A 495 22.32 -20.67 -1.61
CA ALA A 495 22.90 -19.72 -2.57
C ALA A 495 21.82 -18.90 -3.30
N ASN A 496 20.66 -19.49 -3.54
CA ASN A 496 19.49 -18.81 -4.09
C ASN A 496 18.69 -17.99 -3.04
N GLY A 497 19.20 -17.89 -1.81
CA GLY A 497 18.61 -17.04 -0.76
C GLY A 497 17.52 -17.71 0.09
N ASN A 498 17.34 -19.04 0.02
CA ASN A 498 16.38 -19.75 0.87
C ASN A 498 16.86 -19.73 2.34
N ALA A 499 16.13 -19.01 3.20
CA ALA A 499 16.49 -18.80 4.60
C ALA A 499 16.48 -20.09 5.43
N ASP A 500 15.59 -21.03 5.12
CA ASP A 500 15.51 -22.30 5.85
C ASP A 500 16.63 -23.25 5.45
N ALA A 501 17.02 -23.27 4.17
CA ALA A 501 18.20 -24.01 3.73
C ALA A 501 19.48 -23.52 4.40
N ILE A 502 19.62 -22.21 4.63
CA ILE A 502 20.74 -21.62 5.38
C ILE A 502 20.75 -22.12 6.83
N LYS A 503 19.58 -22.14 7.51
CA LYS A 503 19.46 -22.67 8.88
C LYS A 503 19.81 -24.17 8.94
N ASN A 504 19.27 -24.95 8.01
CA ASN A 504 19.49 -26.39 7.92
C ASN A 504 20.98 -26.71 7.71
N LEU A 505 21.64 -26.04 6.76
CA LEU A 505 23.09 -26.20 6.55
C LEU A 505 23.88 -25.89 7.80
N LYS A 506 23.56 -24.80 8.49
CA LYS A 506 24.27 -24.39 9.69
C LYS A 506 24.22 -25.49 10.75
N GLN A 507 23.02 -26.03 11.03
CA GLN A 507 22.83 -27.12 11.99
C GLN A 507 23.66 -28.37 11.60
N LEU A 508 23.63 -28.75 10.32
CA LEU A 508 24.36 -29.91 9.82
C LEU A 508 25.88 -29.76 9.90
N THR A 509 26.40 -28.54 9.70
CA THR A 509 27.85 -28.26 9.82
C THR A 509 28.34 -28.15 11.27
N GLU A 510 27.49 -27.73 12.20
CA GLU A 510 27.82 -27.64 13.62
C GLU A 510 27.86 -29.03 14.29
N ASN A 511 27.03 -29.97 13.83
CA ASN A 511 27.01 -31.37 14.31
C ASN A 511 28.19 -32.23 13.82
N GLN A 512 29.03 -31.74 12.91
CA GLN A 512 30.20 -32.43 12.37
C GLN A 512 31.53 -32.02 13.02
N LYS A 513 31.52 -31.01 13.89
CA LYS A 513 32.68 -30.57 14.69
C LYS A 513 32.60 -31.17 16.09
#